data_AF-K1YMF4-F1
#
_entry.id   AF-K1YMF4-F1
#
_cell.length_a   1.000
_cell.length_b   1.000
_cell.length_c   1.000
_cell.angle_alpha   90.00
_cell.angle_beta   90.00
_cell.angle_gamma   90.00
#
_symmetry.space_group_name_H-M   'P 1'
#
loop_
_entity.id
_entity.type
_entity.pdbx_description
1 polymer ?
#
loop_
_entity_poly.entity_id
_entity_poly.type
_entity_poly.pdbx_seq_one_letter_code
_entity_poly.pdbx_strand_id
1 'polypeptide(L)'
;MLCIINAFSEDIGILYSNTNDIYEKIARNFISQSKKNRHKVIKIDYIGNDVPEMAKNINNKGCKYIFTIGSNATSAAKSTGIKGVFTMVVDPVNQDLIDRDGKPKGALTGVLINVSPDTQFSTLKLMFKNHSMSAGIIYNPDISGFVVSEYRKSEPEYDYQILEFPVSNSDEIPEALNRIKTDANFILSVVDNMVYNSKNAQFITRFSVLNKIPLIGFSPQMVEAGALIGFYCDYPKLGDQSANLMEKLIKAENVYSVQVELPDNINFSINKTIASVMKVDISETLKNNAEKLYGN
;
A
#
# COMPACT_ATOMS: atom_id res chain seq x y z
N MET A 1 7.63 -2.56 51.14
CA MET A 1 6.67 -3.03 50.13
C MET A 1 6.62 -1.97 49.03
N LEU A 2 7.47 -2.11 48.02
CA LEU A 2 7.51 -1.17 46.88
C LEU A 2 6.31 -1.47 45.98
N CYS A 3 5.37 -0.52 45.93
CA CYS A 3 4.23 -0.57 45.04
C CYS A 3 4.75 -0.33 43.61
N ILE A 4 4.90 -1.39 42.82
CA ILE A 4 5.18 -1.29 41.39
C ILE A 4 3.87 -0.82 40.75
N ILE A 5 3.70 0.49 40.65
CA ILE A 5 2.68 1.07 39.79
C ILE A 5 3.09 0.68 38.36
N ASN A 6 2.36 -0.25 37.76
CA ASN A 6 2.43 -0.50 36.32
C ASN A 6 1.93 0.75 35.60
N ALA A 7 2.79 1.75 35.46
CA ALA A 7 2.51 2.94 34.66
C ALA A 7 2.59 2.53 33.18
N PHE A 8 1.44 2.19 32.60
CA PHE A 8 1.32 2.13 31.15
C PHE A 8 1.58 3.54 30.61
N SER A 9 2.42 3.63 29.58
CA SER A 9 2.98 4.91 29.15
C SER A 9 1.96 5.82 28.47
N GLU A 10 1.00 5.29 27.69
CA GLU A 10 -0.19 6.01 27.19
C GLU A 10 -1.25 5.00 26.69
N ASP A 11 -2.53 5.39 26.63
CA ASP A 11 -3.60 4.59 26.03
C ASP A 11 -3.72 4.87 24.52
N ILE A 12 -3.52 3.83 23.70
CA ILE A 12 -3.63 3.86 22.23
C ILE A 12 -4.93 3.18 21.80
N GLY A 13 -5.83 3.91 21.15
CA GLY A 13 -7.01 3.35 20.50
C GLY A 13 -6.64 2.64 19.19
N ILE A 14 -7.30 1.54 18.87
CA ILE A 14 -7.17 0.89 17.55
C ILE A 14 -8.55 0.71 16.91
N LEU A 15 -8.68 1.16 15.66
CA LEU A 15 -9.92 1.07 14.88
C LEU A 15 -9.65 0.59 13.44
N TYR A 16 -10.54 -0.24 12.92
CA TYR A 16 -10.48 -0.78 11.57
C TYR A 16 -11.65 -0.28 10.73
N SER A 17 -11.42 -0.08 9.43
CA SER A 17 -12.50 0.25 8.49
C SER A 17 -13.39 -0.96 8.18
N ASN A 18 -12.84 -2.17 8.28
CA ASN A 18 -13.54 -3.43 8.10
C ASN A 18 -12.79 -4.55 8.83
N THR A 19 -13.41 -5.74 8.95
CA THR A 19 -12.78 -6.92 9.56
C THR A 19 -12.37 -7.89 8.46
N ASN A 20 -11.07 -8.08 8.28
CA ASN A 20 -10.50 -9.10 7.40
C ASN A 20 -9.16 -9.62 7.97
N ASP A 21 -8.68 -10.74 7.45
CA ASP A 21 -7.45 -11.41 7.95
C ASP A 21 -6.19 -10.53 7.84
N ILE A 22 -6.08 -9.70 6.79
CA ILE A 22 -4.95 -8.77 6.63
C ILE A 22 -4.96 -7.72 7.75
N TYR A 23 -6.11 -7.11 8.03
CA TYR A 23 -6.24 -6.08 9.05
C TYR A 23 -6.00 -6.66 10.45
N GLU A 24 -6.51 -7.85 10.74
CA GLU A 24 -6.27 -8.53 12.01
C GLU A 24 -4.79 -8.92 12.19
N LYS A 25 -4.07 -9.29 11.12
CA LYS A 25 -2.62 -9.54 11.16
C LYS A 25 -1.82 -8.27 11.47
N ILE A 26 -2.11 -7.17 10.76
CA ILE A 26 -1.48 -5.85 11.02
C ILE A 26 -1.72 -5.45 12.48
N ALA A 27 -2.97 -5.50 12.93
CA ALA A 27 -3.34 -5.12 14.28
C ALA A 27 -2.65 -5.97 15.35
N ARG A 28 -2.57 -7.29 15.14
CA ARG A 28 -1.91 -8.21 16.08
C ARG A 28 -0.45 -7.84 16.29
N ASN A 29 0.29 -7.55 15.22
CA ASN A 29 1.70 -7.17 15.31
C ASN A 29 1.84 -5.77 15.94
N PHE A 30 1.02 -4.81 15.54
CA PHE A 30 0.97 -3.49 16.19
C PHE A 30 0.75 -3.60 17.70
N ILE A 31 -0.23 -4.39 18.13
CA ILE A 31 -0.55 -4.62 19.55
C ILE A 31 0.62 -5.29 20.27
N SER A 32 1.22 -6.32 19.66
CA SER A 32 2.37 -7.02 20.22
C SER A 32 3.55 -6.07 20.46
N GLN A 33 3.87 -5.24 19.47
CA GLN A 33 4.98 -4.29 19.54
C GLN A 33 4.67 -3.14 20.51
N SER A 34 3.45 -2.61 20.53
CA SER A 34 3.02 -1.58 21.48
C SER A 34 3.11 -2.05 22.93
N LYS A 35 2.75 -3.33 23.21
CA LYS A 35 2.88 -3.94 24.54
C LYS A 35 4.34 -4.06 24.99
N LYS A 36 5.27 -4.38 24.09
CA LYS A 36 6.71 -4.38 24.41
C LYS A 36 7.21 -2.98 24.83
N ASN A 37 6.63 -1.93 24.24
CA ASN A 37 6.87 -0.54 24.61
C ASN A 37 6.05 -0.06 25.82
N ARG A 38 5.33 -0.96 26.52
CA ARG A 38 4.51 -0.69 27.71
C ARG A 38 3.33 0.25 27.47
N HIS A 39 2.84 0.34 26.22
CA HIS A 39 1.59 1.03 25.91
C HIS A 39 0.39 0.10 26.07
N LYS A 40 -0.73 0.65 26.54
CA LYS A 40 -2.00 -0.07 26.62
C LYS A 40 -2.79 0.19 25.33
N VAL A 41 -3.17 -0.89 24.63
CA VAL A 41 -3.94 -0.80 23.40
C VAL A 41 -5.41 -1.14 23.67
N ILE A 42 -6.32 -0.26 23.26
CA ILE A 42 -7.76 -0.36 23.46
C ILE A 42 -8.42 -0.55 22.10
N LYS A 43 -9.02 -1.73 21.87
CA LYS A 43 -9.81 -1.98 20.66
C LYS A 43 -11.10 -1.17 20.70
N ILE A 44 -11.36 -0.45 19.62
CA ILE A 44 -12.59 0.30 19.40
C ILE A 44 -13.48 -0.60 18.54
N ASP A 45 -14.39 -1.32 19.20
CA ASP A 45 -15.30 -2.22 18.50
C ASP A 45 -16.32 -1.42 17.71
N TYR A 46 -16.32 -1.62 16.40
CA TYR A 46 -17.31 -1.05 15.50
C TYR A 46 -17.50 -1.98 14.30
N ILE A 47 -18.76 -2.19 13.93
CA ILE A 47 -19.15 -2.98 12.77
C ILE A 47 -20.04 -2.08 11.92
N GLY A 48 -19.53 -1.62 10.78
CA GLY A 48 -20.22 -0.70 9.90
C GLY A 48 -19.24 0.14 9.09
N ASN A 49 -19.76 1.06 8.29
CA ASN A 49 -18.97 1.97 7.47
C ASN A 49 -19.31 3.46 7.73
N ASP A 50 -20.10 3.76 8.76
CA ASP A 50 -20.50 5.15 9.09
C ASP A 50 -19.34 5.87 9.81
N VAL A 51 -18.70 6.78 9.08
CA VAL A 51 -17.54 7.56 9.55
C VAL A 51 -17.89 8.46 10.76
N PRO A 52 -19.00 9.24 10.75
CA PRO A 52 -19.44 9.96 11.95
C PRO A 52 -19.63 9.08 13.19
N GLU A 53 -20.22 7.89 13.05
CA GLU A 53 -20.41 6.98 14.17
C GLU A 53 -19.09 6.40 14.68
N MET A 54 -18.18 6.03 13.77
CA MET A 54 -16.79 5.66 14.12
C MET A 54 -16.10 6.76 14.95
N ALA A 55 -16.23 8.03 14.55
CA ALA A 55 -15.62 9.16 15.25
C ALA A 55 -16.19 9.34 16.67
N LYS A 56 -17.52 9.17 16.83
CA LYS A 56 -18.17 9.17 18.14
C LYS A 56 -17.62 8.05 19.03
N ASN A 57 -17.45 6.85 18.50
CA ASN A 57 -16.88 5.72 19.24
C ASN A 57 -15.43 5.95 19.64
N ILE A 58 -14.63 6.60 18.79
CA ILE A 58 -13.27 7.04 19.13
C ILE A 58 -13.28 7.98 20.33
N ASN A 59 -14.09 9.04 20.28
CA ASN A 59 -14.17 10.04 21.35
C ASN A 59 -14.64 9.43 22.68
N ASN A 60 -15.61 8.52 22.64
CA ASN A 60 -16.14 7.86 23.85
C ASN A 60 -15.12 6.97 24.57
N LYS A 61 -14.08 6.48 23.87
CA LYS A 61 -13.07 5.59 24.46
C LYS A 61 -11.99 6.35 25.24
N GLY A 62 -11.81 7.65 24.97
CA GLY A 62 -10.89 8.50 25.72
C GLY A 62 -9.40 8.16 25.53
N CYS A 63 -9.02 7.57 24.39
CA CYS A 63 -7.62 7.26 24.09
C CYS A 63 -6.81 8.53 23.78
N LYS A 64 -5.53 8.57 24.18
CA LYS A 64 -4.65 9.73 23.91
C LYS A 64 -4.09 9.71 22.49
N TYR A 65 -3.81 8.51 21.97
CA TYR A 65 -3.34 8.29 20.61
C TYR A 65 -4.24 7.28 19.89
N ILE A 66 -4.19 7.27 18.57
CA ILE A 66 -4.97 6.34 17.76
C ILE A 66 -4.16 5.70 16.62
N PHE A 67 -4.34 4.41 16.44
CA PHE A 67 -3.88 3.67 15.27
C PHE A 67 -5.09 3.24 14.43
N THR A 68 -5.08 3.58 13.14
CA THR A 68 -6.18 3.25 12.22
C THR A 68 -5.72 2.37 11.08
N ILE A 69 -6.56 1.40 10.73
CA ILE A 69 -6.36 0.52 9.59
C ILE A 69 -7.50 0.73 8.58
N GLY A 70 -7.17 1.27 7.42
CA GLY A 70 -8.12 1.56 6.35
C GLY A 70 -8.63 3.00 6.33
N SER A 71 -9.24 3.35 5.19
CA SER A 71 -9.69 4.71 4.86
C SER A 71 -10.78 5.29 5.77
N ASN A 72 -11.83 4.53 6.07
CA ASN A 72 -12.97 5.04 6.86
C ASN A 72 -12.58 5.28 8.32
N ALA A 73 -11.86 4.33 8.93
CA ALA A 73 -11.34 4.47 10.28
C ALA A 73 -10.39 5.68 10.40
N THR A 74 -9.53 5.87 9.39
CA THR A 74 -8.60 7.01 9.34
C THR A 74 -9.34 8.33 9.17
N SER A 75 -10.36 8.39 8.31
CA SER A 75 -11.22 9.56 8.15
C SER A 75 -11.96 9.91 9.45
N ALA A 76 -12.46 8.90 10.16
CA ALA A 76 -13.09 9.08 11.46
C ALA A 76 -12.11 9.65 12.49
N ALA A 77 -10.91 9.07 12.61
CA ALA A 77 -9.85 9.55 13.50
C ALA A 77 -9.39 10.97 13.16
N LYS A 78 -9.28 11.31 11.87
CA LYS A 78 -8.94 12.66 11.44
C LYS A 78 -9.96 13.69 11.97
N SER A 79 -11.25 13.35 11.95
CA SER A 79 -12.31 14.25 12.43
C SER A 79 -12.31 14.48 13.95
N THR A 80 -11.67 13.62 14.73
CA THR A 80 -11.57 13.79 16.19
C THR A 80 -10.37 14.65 16.61
N GLY A 81 -9.38 14.83 15.73
CA GLY A 81 -8.14 15.55 16.04
C GLY A 81 -7.18 14.80 16.97
N ILE A 82 -7.48 13.54 17.29
CA ILE A 82 -6.57 12.69 18.09
C ILE A 82 -5.32 12.38 17.26
N LYS A 83 -4.15 12.54 17.89
CA LYS A 83 -2.86 12.27 17.23
C LYS A 83 -2.72 10.79 16.96
N GLY A 84 -2.22 10.43 15.78
CA GLY A 84 -2.21 9.01 15.42
C GLY A 84 -1.37 8.62 14.23
N VAL A 85 -1.35 7.32 14.02
CA VAL A 85 -0.71 6.64 12.89
C VAL A 85 -1.78 5.93 12.08
N PHE A 86 -1.78 6.08 10.76
CA PHE A 86 -2.63 5.32 9.87
C PHE A 86 -1.83 4.31 9.04
N THR A 87 -2.52 3.27 8.55
CA THR A 87 -2.05 2.42 7.46
C THR A 87 -3.25 1.89 6.65
N MET A 88 -2.99 1.18 5.55
CA MET A 88 -4.03 0.66 4.64
C MET A 88 -4.95 1.74 4.03
N VAL A 89 -4.44 2.97 3.87
CA VAL A 89 -5.13 4.05 3.18
C VAL A 89 -4.66 4.08 1.72
N VAL A 90 -5.61 3.95 0.79
CA VAL A 90 -5.34 3.91 -0.66
C VAL A 90 -4.98 5.29 -1.18
N ASP A 91 -5.72 6.31 -0.75
CA ASP A 91 -5.60 7.67 -1.26
C ASP A 91 -5.45 8.68 -0.10
N PRO A 92 -4.22 8.81 0.43
CA PRO A 92 -3.96 9.69 1.55
C PRO A 92 -3.99 11.18 1.15
N VAL A 93 -3.85 11.52 -0.13
CA VAL A 93 -3.88 12.92 -0.60
C VAL A 93 -5.31 13.43 -0.62
N ASN A 94 -6.27 12.71 -1.20
CA ASN A 94 -7.66 13.17 -1.19
C ASN A 94 -8.32 13.08 0.18
N GLN A 95 -7.88 12.16 1.04
CA GLN A 95 -8.27 12.19 2.46
C GLN A 95 -7.59 13.33 3.23
N ASP A 96 -6.73 14.10 2.56
CA ASP A 96 -6.07 15.27 3.12
C ASP A 96 -5.25 14.90 4.37
N LEU A 97 -4.63 13.70 4.32
CA LEU A 97 -3.71 13.17 5.33
C LEU A 97 -2.26 13.55 5.03
N ILE A 98 -1.94 13.72 3.75
CA ILE A 98 -0.65 14.21 3.28
C ILE A 98 -0.83 15.27 2.19
N ASP A 99 0.18 16.13 2.01
CA ASP A 99 0.28 16.97 0.82
C ASP A 99 0.89 16.23 -0.37
N ARG A 100 1.02 16.91 -1.51
CA ARG A 100 1.58 16.33 -2.74
C ARG A 100 3.09 16.04 -2.67
N ASP A 101 3.77 16.56 -1.65
CA ASP A 101 5.18 16.25 -1.35
C ASP A 101 5.30 15.09 -0.35
N GLY A 102 4.17 14.49 0.05
CA GLY A 102 4.13 13.39 1.00
C GLY A 102 4.23 13.81 2.47
N LYS A 103 4.11 15.09 2.80
CA LYS A 103 4.22 15.54 4.20
C LYS A 103 2.89 15.38 4.94
N PRO A 104 2.89 14.96 6.22
CA PRO A 104 1.68 14.83 7.03
C PRO A 104 0.87 16.13 7.12
N LYS A 105 -0.46 16.00 7.13
CA LYS A 105 -1.43 17.06 7.37
C LYS A 105 -2.29 16.76 8.59
N GLY A 106 -2.40 17.73 9.49
CA GLY A 106 -3.25 17.63 10.67
C GLY A 106 -2.67 16.72 11.74
N ALA A 107 -3.53 15.88 12.34
CA ALA A 107 -3.19 15.10 13.52
C ALA A 107 -2.62 13.69 13.21
N LEU A 108 -2.58 13.27 11.95
CA LEU A 108 -2.21 11.91 11.58
C LEU A 108 -0.95 11.88 10.71
N THR A 109 -0.05 10.94 11.03
CA THR A 109 1.03 10.45 10.14
C THR A 109 0.74 8.98 9.82
N GLY A 110 1.58 8.28 9.06
CA GLY A 110 1.25 6.92 8.66
C GLY A 110 2.32 6.14 7.94
N VAL A 111 2.08 4.85 7.80
CA VAL A 111 2.80 3.97 6.88
C VAL A 111 1.91 3.76 5.66
N LEU A 112 2.35 4.27 4.52
CA LEU A 112 1.68 4.10 3.23
C LEU A 112 1.69 2.63 2.81
N ILE A 113 0.91 2.26 1.79
CA ILE A 113 0.85 0.88 1.28
C ILE A 113 1.44 0.72 -0.11
N ASN A 114 1.98 1.79 -0.66
CA ASN A 114 2.60 1.78 -1.97
C ASN A 114 4.03 1.27 -1.84
N VAL A 115 4.38 0.29 -2.67
CA VAL A 115 5.76 -0.15 -2.82
C VAL A 115 6.55 0.96 -3.53
N SER A 116 7.76 1.26 -3.07
CA SER A 116 8.57 2.30 -3.72
C SER A 116 8.90 1.93 -5.17
N PRO A 117 8.87 2.90 -6.11
CA PRO A 117 9.33 2.69 -7.49
C PRO A 117 10.71 2.05 -7.56
N ASP A 118 11.63 2.47 -6.69
CA ASP A 118 13.01 1.96 -6.62
C ASP A 118 13.07 0.46 -6.34
N THR A 119 12.25 -0.03 -5.39
CA THR A 119 12.18 -1.47 -5.06
C THR A 119 11.68 -2.27 -6.25
N GLN A 120 10.64 -1.76 -6.94
CA GLN A 120 10.09 -2.45 -8.10
C GLN A 120 11.06 -2.42 -9.28
N PHE A 121 11.58 -1.25 -9.65
CA PHE A 121 12.40 -1.08 -10.84
C PHE A 121 13.77 -1.72 -10.72
N SER A 122 14.37 -1.76 -9.53
CA SER A 122 15.61 -2.51 -9.31
C SER A 122 15.40 -4.02 -9.52
N THR A 123 14.26 -4.56 -9.07
CA THR A 123 13.86 -5.95 -9.34
C THR A 123 13.54 -6.20 -10.83
N LEU A 124 12.81 -5.28 -11.48
CA LEU A 124 12.44 -5.42 -12.89
C LEU A 124 13.64 -5.32 -13.82
N LYS A 125 14.67 -4.53 -13.48
CA LYS A 125 15.93 -4.47 -14.24
C LYS A 125 16.62 -5.85 -14.28
N LEU A 126 16.63 -6.57 -13.16
CA LEU A 126 17.16 -7.93 -13.10
C LEU A 126 16.33 -8.93 -13.93
N MET A 127 15.03 -8.66 -14.08
CA MET A 127 14.10 -9.54 -14.79
C MET A 127 14.16 -9.36 -16.31
N PHE A 128 14.05 -8.14 -16.81
CA PHE A 128 13.96 -7.89 -18.25
C PHE A 128 15.31 -7.82 -18.94
N LYS A 129 16.41 -7.60 -18.20
CA LYS A 129 17.81 -7.54 -18.69
C LYS A 129 18.07 -6.52 -19.83
N ASN A 130 17.05 -5.76 -20.23
CA ASN A 130 17.13 -4.72 -21.25
C ASN A 130 17.34 -3.36 -20.59
N HIS A 131 18.04 -2.50 -21.32
CA HIS A 131 18.15 -1.08 -21.01
C HIS A 131 17.05 -0.33 -21.76
N SER A 132 16.53 0.76 -21.19
CA SER A 132 15.43 1.56 -21.72
C SER A 132 14.10 0.82 -21.91
N MET A 133 13.23 0.88 -20.91
CA MET A 133 11.89 0.28 -20.99
C MET A 133 10.78 1.32 -20.79
N SER A 134 9.59 1.06 -21.30
CA SER A 134 8.40 1.88 -21.05
C SER A 134 7.34 1.12 -20.22
N ALA A 135 6.83 1.77 -19.19
CA ALA A 135 5.79 1.27 -18.29
C ALA A 135 4.47 2.01 -18.55
N GLY A 136 3.45 1.29 -19.02
CA GLY A 136 2.10 1.83 -19.17
C GLY A 136 1.34 1.74 -17.86
N ILE A 137 0.86 2.88 -17.34
CA ILE A 137 0.07 2.95 -16.11
C ILE A 137 -1.33 3.49 -16.43
N ILE A 138 -2.35 2.65 -16.20
CA ILE A 138 -3.75 3.08 -16.22
C ILE A 138 -4.13 3.47 -14.80
N TYR A 139 -4.62 4.68 -14.59
CA TYR A 139 -4.88 5.20 -13.25
C TYR A 139 -5.98 6.26 -13.24
N ASN A 140 -6.68 6.40 -12.13
CA ASN A 140 -7.54 7.56 -11.90
C ASN A 140 -6.71 8.68 -11.24
N PRO A 141 -6.60 9.87 -11.86
CA PRO A 141 -5.81 10.97 -11.31
C PRO A 141 -6.23 11.44 -9.93
N ASP A 142 -7.52 11.32 -9.61
CA ASP A 142 -8.02 11.65 -8.29
C ASP A 142 -7.54 10.59 -7.30
N ILE A 143 -7.64 9.30 -7.59
CA ILE A 143 -7.36 8.23 -6.61
C ILE A 143 -5.87 7.96 -6.42
N SER A 144 -5.10 7.89 -7.50
CA SER A 144 -3.74 7.34 -7.50
C SER A 144 -2.72 8.26 -8.18
N GLY A 145 -3.07 9.51 -8.47
CA GLY A 145 -2.18 10.48 -9.11
C GLY A 145 -0.90 10.78 -8.33
N PHE A 146 -0.96 10.78 -6.98
CA PHE A 146 0.25 10.89 -6.15
C PHE A 146 1.21 9.73 -6.40
N VAL A 147 0.69 8.50 -6.42
CA VAL A 147 1.50 7.29 -6.64
C VAL A 147 2.16 7.31 -8.02
N VAL A 148 1.42 7.70 -9.06
CA VAL A 148 1.97 7.84 -10.41
C VAL A 148 3.05 8.92 -10.48
N SER A 149 2.88 10.02 -9.74
CA SER A 149 3.91 11.07 -9.68
C SER A 149 5.22 10.59 -9.06
N GLU A 150 5.18 9.64 -8.11
CA GLU A 150 6.39 9.03 -7.55
C GLU A 150 7.13 8.16 -8.58
N TYR A 151 6.42 7.41 -9.42
CA TYR A 151 7.04 6.68 -10.54
C TYR A 151 7.69 7.62 -11.56
N ARG A 152 7.07 8.76 -11.84
CA ARG A 152 7.68 9.76 -12.74
C ARG A 152 8.98 10.34 -12.18
N LYS A 153 9.06 10.52 -10.86
CA LYS A 153 10.28 11.04 -10.22
C LYS A 153 11.44 10.05 -10.32
N SER A 154 11.17 8.74 -10.44
CA SER A 154 12.22 7.71 -10.53
C SER A 154 12.68 7.38 -11.97
N GLU A 155 12.03 7.92 -13.02
CA GLU A 155 12.43 7.73 -14.42
C GLU A 155 13.95 7.91 -14.66
N PRO A 156 14.59 9.00 -14.16
CA PRO A 156 16.00 9.26 -14.49
C PRO A 156 16.98 8.22 -13.94
N GLU A 157 16.63 7.57 -12.82
CA GLU A 157 17.49 6.58 -12.17
C GLU A 157 17.38 5.20 -12.84
N TYR A 158 16.19 4.87 -13.32
CA TYR A 158 15.90 3.53 -13.83
C TYR A 158 15.93 3.43 -15.36
N ASP A 159 16.01 4.55 -16.09
CA ASP A 159 15.89 4.57 -17.56
C ASP A 159 14.59 3.90 -18.01
N TYR A 160 13.53 4.10 -17.21
CA TYR A 160 12.19 3.59 -17.45
C TYR A 160 11.29 4.77 -17.74
N GLN A 161 10.65 4.80 -18.91
CA GLN A 161 9.69 5.84 -19.27
C GLN A 161 8.30 5.46 -18.74
N ILE A 162 7.68 6.35 -17.98
CA ILE A 162 6.30 6.21 -17.50
C ILE A 162 5.36 6.78 -18.55
N LEU A 163 4.56 5.90 -19.13
CA LEU A 163 3.48 6.26 -20.04
C LEU A 163 2.17 6.28 -19.26
N GLU A 164 1.67 7.49 -19.04
CA GLU A 164 0.46 7.75 -18.26
C GLU A 164 -0.81 7.65 -19.10
N PHE A 165 -1.75 6.83 -18.65
CA PHE A 165 -3.08 6.67 -19.25
C PHE A 165 -4.16 6.98 -18.21
N PRO A 166 -4.41 8.27 -17.94
CA PRO A 166 -5.42 8.67 -16.97
C PRO A 166 -6.82 8.26 -17.46
N VAL A 167 -7.63 7.72 -16.55
CA VAL A 167 -9.01 7.33 -16.80
C VAL A 167 -9.94 7.82 -15.70
N SER A 168 -11.12 8.29 -16.08
CA SER A 168 -12.13 8.79 -15.12
C SER A 168 -13.11 7.68 -14.68
N ASN A 169 -13.28 6.65 -15.52
CA ASN A 169 -14.22 5.55 -15.31
C ASN A 169 -13.75 4.26 -16.01
N SER A 170 -14.48 3.16 -15.78
CA SER A 170 -14.11 1.83 -16.29
C SER A 170 -14.26 1.66 -17.81
N ASP A 171 -15.07 2.47 -18.47
CA ASP A 171 -15.35 2.32 -19.91
C ASP A 171 -14.19 2.82 -20.79
N GLU A 172 -13.28 3.62 -20.22
CA GLU A 172 -12.08 4.14 -20.89
C GLU A 172 -10.90 3.15 -20.86
N ILE A 173 -10.94 2.14 -19.97
CA ILE A 173 -9.84 1.16 -19.78
C ILE A 173 -9.49 0.39 -21.08
N PRO A 174 -10.45 -0.09 -21.89
CA PRO A 174 -10.13 -0.78 -23.14
C PRO A 174 -9.33 0.09 -24.13
N GLU A 175 -9.64 1.37 -24.23
CA GLU A 175 -8.90 2.30 -25.10
C GLU A 175 -7.47 2.53 -24.58
N ALA A 176 -7.33 2.76 -23.27
CA ALA A 176 -6.03 2.90 -22.62
C ALA A 176 -5.15 1.65 -22.86
N LEU A 177 -5.70 0.45 -22.70
CA LEU A 177 -4.98 -0.81 -22.96
C LEU A 177 -4.53 -0.95 -24.42
N ASN A 178 -5.35 -0.52 -25.39
CA ASN A 178 -4.98 -0.55 -26.80
C ASN A 178 -3.81 0.38 -27.13
N ARG A 179 -3.74 1.55 -26.49
CA ARG A 179 -2.60 2.47 -26.61
C ARG A 179 -1.34 1.87 -25.96
N ILE A 180 -1.47 1.37 -24.73
CA ILE A 180 -0.39 0.66 -24.01
C ILE A 180 0.20 -0.46 -24.85
N LYS A 181 -0.64 -1.25 -25.53
CA LYS A 181 -0.18 -2.33 -26.41
C LYS A 181 0.79 -1.88 -27.51
N THR A 182 0.67 -0.64 -27.94
CA THR A 182 1.49 -0.09 -29.02
C THR A 182 2.76 0.57 -28.47
N ASP A 183 2.67 1.20 -27.30
CA ASP A 183 3.68 2.15 -26.82
C ASP A 183 4.51 1.63 -25.63
N ALA A 184 3.96 0.69 -24.84
CA ALA A 184 4.55 0.24 -23.58
C ALA A 184 5.19 -1.15 -23.69
N ASN A 185 6.29 -1.37 -22.96
CA ASN A 185 6.90 -2.70 -22.83
C ASN A 185 6.21 -3.57 -21.78
N PHE A 186 5.64 -2.97 -20.73
CA PHE A 186 4.85 -3.67 -19.73
C PHE A 186 3.75 -2.78 -19.14
N ILE A 187 2.74 -3.41 -18.57
CA ILE A 187 1.69 -2.75 -17.79
C ILE A 187 2.13 -2.74 -16.34
N LEU A 188 2.17 -1.56 -15.74
CA LEU A 188 2.46 -1.40 -14.32
C LEU A 188 1.18 -1.02 -13.57
N SER A 189 0.76 -1.89 -12.66
CA SER A 189 -0.45 -1.69 -11.87
C SER A 189 -0.14 -0.92 -10.60
N VAL A 190 -0.90 0.14 -10.36
CA VAL A 190 -0.90 0.90 -9.11
C VAL A 190 -2.17 0.61 -8.31
N VAL A 191 -2.12 0.78 -6.99
CA VAL A 191 -3.28 0.55 -6.14
C VAL A 191 -4.35 1.62 -6.44
N ASP A 192 -5.35 1.23 -7.22
CA ASP A 192 -6.45 2.08 -7.63
C ASP A 192 -7.72 1.23 -7.71
N ASN A 193 -8.66 1.46 -6.77
CA ASN A 193 -9.85 0.63 -6.66
C ASN A 193 -10.86 0.86 -7.81
N MET A 194 -10.75 1.96 -8.56
CA MET A 194 -11.58 2.19 -9.75
C MET A 194 -11.04 1.36 -10.91
N VAL A 195 -9.73 1.42 -11.15
CA VAL A 195 -9.08 0.70 -12.25
C VAL A 195 -8.97 -0.80 -11.97
N TYR A 196 -8.63 -1.20 -10.74
CA TYR A 196 -8.32 -2.59 -10.38
C TYR A 196 -9.37 -3.22 -9.44
N ASN A 197 -10.66 -2.98 -9.70
CA ASN A 197 -11.72 -3.79 -9.12
C ASN A 197 -11.71 -5.23 -9.71
N SER A 198 -12.47 -6.15 -9.12
CA SER A 198 -12.47 -7.57 -9.49
C SER A 198 -12.75 -7.82 -10.98
N LYS A 199 -13.62 -7.04 -11.62
CA LYS A 199 -13.96 -7.18 -13.05
C LYS A 199 -12.83 -6.66 -13.93
N ASN A 200 -12.35 -5.45 -13.65
CA ASN A 200 -11.36 -4.78 -14.47
C ASN A 200 -9.97 -5.44 -14.35
N ALA A 201 -9.58 -5.89 -13.16
CA ALA A 201 -8.34 -6.62 -12.95
C ALA A 201 -8.28 -7.91 -13.78
N GLN A 202 -9.38 -8.67 -13.86
CA GLN A 202 -9.48 -9.85 -14.74
C GLN A 202 -9.37 -9.48 -16.22
N PHE A 203 -10.05 -8.40 -16.64
CA PHE A 203 -9.98 -7.91 -18.01
C PHE A 203 -8.57 -7.48 -18.41
N ILE A 204 -7.90 -6.67 -17.59
CA ILE A 204 -6.52 -6.21 -17.80
C ILE A 204 -5.56 -7.40 -17.86
N THR A 205 -5.70 -8.36 -16.94
CA THR A 205 -4.85 -9.55 -16.90
C THR A 205 -5.03 -10.42 -18.16
N ARG A 206 -6.27 -10.66 -18.59
CA ARG A 206 -6.56 -11.38 -19.83
C ARG A 206 -5.99 -10.65 -21.04
N PHE A 207 -6.13 -9.32 -21.10
CA PHE A 207 -5.57 -8.51 -22.17
C PHE A 207 -4.04 -8.64 -22.23
N SER A 208 -3.36 -8.55 -21.07
CA SER A 208 -1.92 -8.72 -20.94
C SER A 208 -1.46 -10.05 -21.52
N VAL A 209 -2.09 -11.16 -21.13
CA VAL A 209 -1.74 -12.51 -21.61
C VAL A 209 -1.98 -12.66 -23.12
N LEU A 210 -3.15 -12.24 -23.62
CA LEU A 210 -3.51 -12.38 -25.03
C LEU A 210 -2.58 -11.59 -25.97
N ASN A 211 -2.15 -10.40 -25.52
CA ASN A 211 -1.29 -9.53 -26.31
C ASN A 211 0.20 -9.70 -26.00
N LYS A 212 0.56 -10.61 -25.10
CA LYS A 212 1.93 -10.88 -24.66
C LYS A 212 2.66 -9.64 -24.12
N ILE A 213 1.94 -8.82 -23.36
CA ILE A 213 2.50 -7.65 -22.67
C ILE A 213 2.59 -8.01 -21.19
N PRO A 214 3.79 -8.07 -20.57
CA PRO A 214 3.93 -8.36 -19.15
C PRO A 214 3.07 -7.44 -18.28
N LEU A 215 2.37 -8.02 -17.31
CA LEU A 215 1.64 -7.27 -16.27
C LEU A 215 2.42 -7.37 -14.96
N ILE A 216 2.73 -6.21 -14.39
CA ILE A 216 3.33 -6.06 -13.07
C ILE A 216 2.19 -5.70 -12.11
N GLY A 217 1.92 -6.59 -11.15
CA GLY A 217 0.84 -6.45 -10.18
C GLY A 217 1.29 -5.89 -8.83
N PHE A 218 0.33 -5.56 -7.98
CA PHE A 218 0.56 -5.09 -6.61
C PHE A 218 0.08 -6.10 -5.55
N SER A 219 -0.23 -7.35 -5.94
CA SER A 219 -0.73 -8.37 -5.02
C SER A 219 -0.42 -9.80 -5.50
N PRO A 220 -0.34 -10.78 -4.58
CA PRO A 220 -0.19 -12.18 -4.96
C PRO A 220 -1.37 -12.70 -5.80
N GLN A 221 -2.58 -12.17 -5.58
CA GLN A 221 -3.78 -12.56 -6.32
C GLN A 221 -3.69 -12.18 -7.80
N MET A 222 -3.05 -11.05 -8.12
CA MET A 222 -2.80 -10.69 -9.52
C MET A 222 -1.81 -11.64 -10.18
N VAL A 223 -0.77 -12.08 -9.46
CA VAL A 223 0.21 -13.08 -9.96
C VAL A 223 -0.48 -14.41 -10.24
N GLU A 224 -1.34 -14.84 -9.32
CA GLU A 224 -2.16 -16.04 -9.49
C GLU A 224 -3.10 -15.92 -10.70
N ALA A 225 -3.68 -14.74 -10.92
CA ALA A 225 -4.58 -14.48 -12.04
C ALA A 225 -3.88 -14.38 -13.41
N GLY A 226 -2.55 -14.22 -13.45
CA GLY A 226 -1.77 -14.17 -14.70
C GLY A 226 -0.84 -12.97 -14.86
N ALA A 227 -0.63 -12.15 -13.82
CA ALA A 227 0.46 -11.17 -13.83
C ALA A 227 1.82 -11.90 -13.79
N LEU A 228 2.83 -11.31 -14.44
CA LEU A 228 4.18 -11.87 -14.51
C LEU A 228 4.85 -11.88 -13.13
N ILE A 229 4.76 -10.75 -12.44
CA ILE A 229 5.32 -10.52 -11.11
C ILE A 229 4.40 -9.59 -10.35
N GLY A 230 4.34 -9.74 -9.04
CA GLY A 230 3.58 -8.84 -8.16
C GLY A 230 4.37 -8.47 -6.94
N PHE A 231 4.36 -7.18 -6.59
CA PHE A 231 5.04 -6.62 -5.42
C PHE A 231 4.01 -6.21 -4.37
N TYR A 232 4.23 -6.56 -3.11
CA TYR A 232 3.25 -6.27 -2.06
C TYR A 232 3.90 -6.18 -0.70
N CYS A 233 3.22 -5.49 0.22
CA CYS A 233 3.68 -5.33 1.58
C CYS A 233 3.63 -6.66 2.33
N ASP A 234 4.62 -6.90 3.18
CA ASP A 234 4.46 -7.84 4.29
C ASP A 234 3.52 -7.19 5.33
N TYR A 235 2.24 -7.56 5.27
CA TYR A 235 1.20 -6.95 6.12
C TYR A 235 1.48 -7.10 7.63
N PRO A 236 1.89 -8.27 8.17
CA PRO A 236 2.38 -8.34 9.55
C PRO A 236 3.46 -7.30 9.88
N LYS A 237 4.46 -7.11 9.01
CA LYS A 237 5.54 -6.13 9.22
C LYS A 237 5.06 -4.68 9.18
N LEU A 238 4.00 -4.36 8.43
CA LEU A 238 3.37 -3.03 8.50
C LEU A 238 2.86 -2.71 9.91
N GLY A 239 2.36 -3.71 10.65
CA GLY A 239 1.95 -3.54 12.04
C GLY A 239 3.11 -3.19 12.96
N ASP A 240 4.25 -3.88 12.79
CA ASP A 240 5.48 -3.61 13.55
C ASP A 240 6.03 -2.20 13.23
N GLN A 241 6.09 -1.83 11.95
CA GLN A 241 6.54 -0.52 11.49
C GLN A 241 5.64 0.60 12.01
N SER A 242 4.31 0.41 11.94
CA SER A 242 3.33 1.39 12.45
C SER A 242 3.46 1.60 13.97
N ALA A 243 3.76 0.54 14.73
CA ALA A 243 4.00 0.67 16.17
C ALA A 243 5.30 1.42 16.49
N ASN A 244 6.35 1.21 15.69
CA ASN A 244 7.59 1.97 15.81
C ASN A 244 7.38 3.45 15.44
N LEU A 245 6.59 3.74 14.41
CA LEU A 245 6.22 5.10 14.03
C LEU A 245 5.37 5.78 15.11
N MET A 246 4.44 5.04 15.72
CA MET A 246 3.65 5.51 16.86
C MET A 246 4.55 5.86 18.04
N GLU A 247 5.56 5.05 18.34
CA GLU A 247 6.54 5.35 19.39
C GLU A 247 7.33 6.64 19.09
N LYS A 248 7.74 6.86 17.84
CA LYS A 248 8.37 8.13 17.41
C LYS A 248 7.42 9.31 17.63
N LEU A 249 6.15 9.17 17.26
CA LEU A 249 5.12 10.19 17.44
C LEU A 249 4.87 10.52 18.91
N ILE A 250 4.74 9.50 19.77
CA ILE A 250 4.53 9.69 21.21
C ILE A 250 5.69 10.46 21.82
N LYS A 251 6.93 10.15 21.44
CA LYS A 251 8.13 10.86 21.92
C LYS A 251 8.27 12.28 21.39
N ALA A 252 7.91 12.50 20.13
CA ALA A 252 8.01 13.82 19.51
C ALA A 252 6.89 14.75 19.94
N GLU A 253 5.73 14.20 20.32
CA GLU A 253 4.45 14.88 20.57
C GLU A 253 3.94 15.75 19.42
N ASN A 254 4.67 15.84 18.31
CA ASN A 254 4.37 16.65 17.15
C ASN A 254 4.34 15.77 15.89
N VAL A 255 3.18 15.70 15.26
CA VAL A 255 2.94 14.91 14.03
C VAL A 255 3.81 15.42 12.89
N TYR A 256 4.00 16.74 12.77
CA TYR A 256 4.79 17.33 11.69
C TYR A 256 6.29 17.00 11.77
N SER A 257 6.77 16.56 12.93
CA SER A 257 8.15 16.08 13.11
C SER A 257 8.33 14.61 12.70
N VAL A 258 7.25 13.90 12.39
CA VAL A 258 7.24 12.46 12.08
C VAL A 258 6.63 12.26 10.69
N GLN A 259 7.50 12.16 9.68
CA GLN A 259 7.08 11.97 8.28
C GLN A 259 6.32 10.65 8.08
N VAL A 260 5.49 10.60 7.04
CA VAL A 260 4.94 9.32 6.59
C VAL A 260 6.06 8.43 6.05
N GLU A 261 5.91 7.13 6.21
CA GLU A 261 6.89 6.14 5.76
C GLU A 261 6.29 5.28 4.63
N LEU A 262 7.15 4.84 3.71
CA LEU A 262 6.82 3.73 2.81
C LEU A 262 7.04 2.40 3.56
N PRO A 263 6.43 1.29 3.11
CA PRO A 263 6.69 -0.01 3.70
C PRO A 263 8.15 -0.44 3.56
N ASP A 264 8.80 -0.83 4.66
CA ASP A 264 10.20 -1.30 4.65
C ASP A 264 10.35 -2.75 4.16
N ASN A 265 9.30 -3.55 4.29
CA ASN A 265 9.34 -4.98 4.03
C ASN A 265 8.39 -5.31 2.87
N ILE A 266 9.00 -5.53 1.71
CA ILE A 266 8.31 -5.82 0.45
C ILE A 266 8.61 -7.25 0.04
N ASN A 267 7.55 -7.99 -0.23
CA ASN A 267 7.65 -9.28 -0.87
C ASN A 267 7.30 -9.15 -2.34
N PHE A 268 7.78 -10.10 -3.14
CA PHE A 268 7.31 -10.27 -4.50
C PHE A 268 7.10 -11.73 -4.84
N SER A 269 6.23 -11.98 -5.81
CA SER A 269 5.98 -13.32 -6.35
C SER A 269 6.03 -13.30 -7.86
N ILE A 270 6.46 -14.41 -8.45
CA ILE A 270 6.65 -14.52 -9.91
C ILE A 270 5.80 -15.66 -10.44
N ASN A 271 5.19 -15.47 -11.61
CA ASN A 271 4.49 -16.51 -12.34
C ASN A 271 5.38 -17.10 -13.44
N LYS A 272 5.91 -18.31 -13.23
CA LYS A 272 6.83 -19.00 -14.14
C LYS A 272 6.16 -19.39 -15.46
N THR A 273 4.87 -19.75 -15.41
CA THR A 273 4.11 -20.07 -16.62
C THR A 273 3.97 -18.83 -17.50
N ILE A 274 3.64 -17.68 -16.90
CA ILE A 274 3.56 -16.41 -17.64
C ILE A 274 4.93 -15.97 -18.12
N ALA A 275 5.98 -16.09 -17.30
CA ALA A 275 7.35 -15.79 -17.74
C ALA A 275 7.73 -16.60 -19.00
N SER A 276 7.38 -17.89 -19.05
CA SER A 276 7.60 -18.75 -20.21
C SER A 276 6.80 -18.27 -21.44
N VAL A 277 5.52 -17.91 -21.26
CA VAL A 277 4.66 -17.34 -22.33
C VAL A 277 5.23 -16.03 -22.88
N MET A 278 5.76 -15.19 -21.99
CA MET A 278 6.36 -13.89 -22.30
C MET A 278 7.84 -13.98 -22.73
N LYS A 279 8.43 -15.19 -22.73
CA LYS A 279 9.86 -15.43 -23.00
C LYS A 279 10.80 -14.59 -22.12
N VAL A 280 10.40 -14.38 -20.87
CA VAL A 280 11.19 -13.69 -19.84
C VAL A 280 11.98 -14.75 -19.07
N ASP A 281 13.30 -14.65 -19.10
CA ASP A 281 14.18 -15.55 -18.35
C ASP A 281 14.33 -15.08 -16.90
N ILE A 282 13.80 -15.87 -15.97
CA ILE A 282 13.87 -15.57 -14.54
C ILE A 282 15.23 -16.04 -14.00
N SER A 283 16.07 -15.10 -13.58
CA SER A 283 17.36 -15.40 -12.97
C SER A 283 17.21 -16.19 -11.67
N GLU A 284 18.23 -16.95 -11.30
CA GLU A 284 18.22 -17.73 -10.05
C GLU A 284 18.12 -16.82 -8.82
N THR A 285 18.74 -15.63 -8.87
CA THR A 285 18.60 -14.59 -7.85
C THR A 285 17.14 -14.21 -7.64
N LEU A 286 16.36 -14.01 -8.71
CA LEU A 286 14.95 -13.67 -8.59
C LEU A 286 14.12 -14.83 -8.05
N LYS A 287 14.41 -16.07 -8.44
CA LYS A 287 13.72 -17.26 -7.92
C LYS A 287 13.94 -17.44 -6.43
N ASN A 288 15.17 -17.26 -5.96
CA ASN A 288 15.55 -17.47 -4.56
C ASN A 288 15.00 -16.39 -3.63
N ASN A 289 14.75 -15.17 -4.14
CA ASN A 289 14.22 -14.06 -3.35
C ASN A 289 12.70 -13.88 -3.48
N ALA A 290 12.05 -14.56 -4.43
CA ALA A 290 10.60 -14.54 -4.53
C ALA A 290 9.98 -15.25 -3.33
N GLU A 291 8.98 -14.62 -2.69
CA GLU A 291 8.20 -15.27 -1.63
C GLU A 291 7.48 -16.51 -2.16
N LYS A 292 7.01 -16.43 -3.42
CA LYS A 292 6.31 -17.53 -4.08
C LYS A 292 6.54 -17.54 -5.57
N LEU A 293 6.73 -18.74 -6.11
CA LEU A 293 6.73 -19.02 -7.54
C LEU A 293 5.42 -19.71 -7.91
N TYR A 294 4.65 -19.10 -8.82
CA TYR A 294 3.41 -19.62 -9.38
C TYR A 294 3.67 -20.34 -10.69
N GLY A 295 2.79 -21.29 -11.03
CA GLY A 295 2.94 -22.15 -12.21
C GLY A 295 3.89 -23.32 -11.93
N ASN A 296 3.62 -24.46 -12.57
CA ASN A 296 4.46 -25.66 -12.46
C ASN A 296 5.78 -25.46 -13.22
#